data_AF-A0A0D3V9X6-F1
#
_entry.id   AF-A0A0D3V9X6-F1
#
_cell.length_a   1.000
_cell.length_b   1.000
_cell.length_c   1.000
_cell.angle_alpha   90.00
_cell.angle_beta   90.00
_cell.angle_gamma   90.00
#
_symmetry.space_group_name_H-M   'P 1'
#
loop_
_entity.id
_entity.type
_entity.pdbx_description
1 polymer ?
#
loop_
_entity_poly.entity_id
_entity_poly.type
_entity_poly.pdbx_seq_one_letter_code
_entity_poly.pdbx_strand_id
1 'polypeptide(L)'
;MIQVDTSIYLEVFLLTKSITDMRECAWGLIHADLQLGNVIISNGRPSLIDFSLSGYGYYLFDLGSASSILPSELRRTFLNGYSSKSSITLDDLRYIEGLIFMDIFVSYVFFIRDSNRNGWIKTNADEICDTLCRDFIQGKAVYYSL
;
A
#
# COMPACT_ATOMS: atom_id res chain seq x y z
N MET A 1 21.58 9.83 -0.24
CA MET A 1 20.74 8.64 -0.50
C MET A 1 21.16 7.57 0.46
N ILE A 2 20.34 7.26 1.46
CA ILE A 2 20.55 6.06 2.29
C ILE A 2 20.13 4.89 1.40
N GLN A 3 21.07 4.01 1.08
CA GLN A 3 20.82 2.81 0.30
C GLN A 3 20.10 1.82 1.22
N VAL A 4 18.76 1.87 1.22
CA VAL A 4 17.93 0.95 2.00
C VAL A 4 18.08 -0.43 1.36
N ASP A 5 18.60 -1.39 2.13
CA ASP A 5 18.83 -2.76 1.70
C ASP A 5 17.52 -3.40 1.22
N THR A 6 17.54 -4.09 0.08
CA THR A 6 16.40 -4.85 -0.46
C THR A 6 15.96 -5.98 0.48
N SER A 7 16.80 -6.39 1.43
CA SER A 7 16.45 -7.32 2.51
C SER A 7 15.43 -6.74 3.51
N ILE A 8 15.50 -5.43 3.80
CA ILE A 8 14.60 -4.72 4.72
C ILE A 8 13.17 -4.75 4.21
N TYR A 9 13.04 -4.50 2.91
CA TYR A 9 11.82 -4.66 2.15
C TYR A 9 11.27 -6.09 2.34
N LEU A 10 12.08 -7.13 2.11
CA LEU A 10 11.68 -8.54 2.29
C LEU A 10 11.09 -8.85 3.67
N GLU A 11 11.63 -8.24 4.71
CA GLU A 11 11.18 -8.43 6.08
C GLU A 11 9.84 -7.74 6.38
N VAL A 12 9.67 -6.48 5.98
CA VAL A 12 8.37 -5.80 6.00
C VAL A 12 7.31 -6.64 5.28
N PHE A 13 7.71 -7.33 4.21
CA PHE A 13 6.83 -8.20 3.42
C PHE A 13 6.43 -9.48 4.15
N LEU A 14 7.21 -9.95 5.14
CA LEU A 14 6.83 -11.10 5.97
C LEU A 14 5.86 -10.70 7.09
N LEU A 15 5.91 -9.45 7.54
CA LEU A 15 5.08 -8.97 8.62
C LEU A 15 3.62 -8.76 8.19
N THR A 16 3.39 -8.29 6.95
CA THR A 16 2.04 -8.21 6.35
C THR A 16 1.33 -9.56 6.33
N LYS A 17 2.05 -10.66 6.14
CA LYS A 17 1.47 -12.01 6.19
C LYS A 17 0.88 -12.38 7.54
N SER A 18 1.53 -12.03 8.65
CA SER A 18 1.01 -12.36 10.00
C SER A 18 -0.39 -11.78 10.23
N ILE A 19 -0.71 -10.73 9.48
CA ILE A 19 -1.97 -10.03 9.49
C ILE A 19 -2.94 -10.68 8.50
N THR A 20 -2.51 -11.11 7.31
CA THR A 20 -3.41 -11.47 6.18
C THR A 20 -3.81 -12.95 6.04
N ASP A 21 -3.30 -13.87 6.85
CA ASP A 21 -3.43 -15.31 6.63
C ASP A 21 -4.74 -15.91 7.19
N MET A 22 -5.91 -15.60 6.58
CA MET A 22 -7.10 -16.47 6.59
C MET A 22 -7.99 -16.20 5.36
N ARG A 23 -7.82 -17.01 4.30
CA ARG A 23 -8.60 -16.94 3.05
C ARG A 23 -10.08 -17.31 3.14
N GLU A 24 -10.61 -17.57 4.32
CA GLU A 24 -12.05 -17.74 4.55
C GLU A 24 -12.71 -16.47 5.13
N CYS A 25 -11.91 -15.52 5.65
CA CYS A 25 -12.35 -14.22 6.13
C CYS A 25 -11.30 -13.18 5.71
N ALA A 26 -11.47 -12.54 4.55
CA ALA A 26 -10.54 -11.50 4.04
C ALA A 26 -10.52 -10.20 4.88
N TRP A 27 -10.92 -10.29 6.16
CA TRP A 27 -11.22 -9.22 7.07
C TRP A 27 -10.68 -9.55 8.47
N GLY A 28 -9.99 -8.61 9.09
CA GLY A 28 -9.46 -8.76 10.43
C GLY A 28 -8.76 -7.48 10.88
N LEU A 29 -7.98 -7.57 11.95
CA LEU A 29 -7.16 -6.45 12.40
C LEU A 29 -6.11 -6.10 11.32
N ILE A 30 -5.98 -4.83 10.96
CA ILE A 30 -4.98 -4.28 10.03
C ILE A 30 -4.29 -3.07 10.64
N HIS A 31 -3.14 -2.68 10.10
CA HIS A 31 -2.43 -1.46 10.53
C HIS A 31 -3.13 -0.19 10.02
N ALA A 32 -3.65 -0.24 8.79
CA ALA A 32 -4.31 0.86 8.08
C ALA A 32 -3.45 2.12 7.83
N ASP A 33 -2.14 2.01 8.03
CA ASP A 33 -1.14 3.05 7.71
C ASP A 33 0.24 2.41 7.52
N LEU A 34 0.28 1.33 6.74
CA LEU A 34 1.48 0.52 6.61
C LEU A 34 2.48 1.18 5.65
N GLN A 35 3.13 2.23 6.12
CA GLN A 35 4.13 2.98 5.37
C GLN A 35 5.55 2.63 5.81
N LEU A 36 6.54 2.78 4.93
CA LEU A 36 7.95 2.55 5.27
C LEU A 36 8.42 3.39 6.47
N GLY A 37 7.85 4.58 6.65
CA GLY A 37 8.12 5.43 7.81
C GLY A 37 7.67 4.82 9.15
N ASN A 38 6.70 3.90 9.10
CA ASN A 38 6.12 3.22 10.26
C ASN A 38 6.75 1.84 10.51
N VAL A 39 7.89 1.56 9.86
CA VAL A 39 8.66 0.33 10.08
C VAL A 39 10.03 0.67 10.68
N ILE A 40 10.28 0.14 11.87
CA ILE A 40 11.61 0.13 12.47
C ILE A 40 12.27 -1.21 12.19
N ILE A 41 13.51 -1.19 11.70
CA ILE A 41 14.34 -2.39 11.55
C ILE A 41 15.34 -2.46 12.70
N SER A 42 15.30 -3.56 13.45
CA SER A 42 16.26 -3.84 14.52
C SER A 42 16.78 -5.27 14.41
N ASN A 43 18.10 -5.43 14.28
CA ASN A 43 18.78 -6.72 14.13
C ASN A 43 18.23 -7.60 12.97
N GLY A 44 17.90 -6.99 11.83
CA GLY A 44 17.26 -7.70 10.73
C GLY A 44 15.91 -8.29 11.14
N ARG A 45 15.12 -7.51 11.88
CA ARG A 45 13.71 -7.81 12.13
C ARG A 45 12.90 -6.52 12.01
N PRO A 46 11.77 -6.55 11.30
CA PRO A 46 10.88 -5.41 11.19
C PRO A 46 9.97 -5.34 12.41
N SER A 47 9.64 -4.13 12.84
CA SER A 47 8.65 -3.86 13.87
C SER A 47 7.83 -2.66 13.44
N LEU A 48 6.50 -2.81 13.46
CA LEU A 48 5.61 -1.70 13.15
C LEU A 48 5.46 -0.77 14.35
N ILE A 49 5.25 0.50 14.05
CA ILE A 49 4.91 1.55 14.99
C ILE A 49 3.71 2.34 14.45
N ASP A 50 3.12 3.21 15.27
CA ASP A 50 2.00 4.07 14.89
C ASP A 50 0.71 3.33 14.49
N PHE A 51 0.21 2.53 15.43
CA PHE A 51 -1.07 1.81 15.30
C PHE A 51 -2.31 2.71 15.50
N SER A 52 -2.18 4.03 15.38
CA SER A 52 -3.26 4.98 15.69
C SER A 52 -4.46 4.86 14.71
N LEU A 53 -4.21 4.40 13.48
CA LEU A 53 -5.24 4.11 12.48
C LEU A 53 -5.66 2.63 12.44
N SER A 54 -5.00 1.77 13.24
CA SER A 54 -5.28 0.34 13.23
C SER A 54 -6.72 0.01 13.60
N GLY A 55 -7.26 -1.03 12.99
CA GLY A 55 -8.65 -1.40 13.17
C GLY A 55 -9.03 -2.63 12.36
N TYR A 56 -10.30 -2.97 12.38
CA TYR A 56 -10.81 -4.09 11.58
C TYR A 56 -11.06 -3.63 10.14
N GLY A 57 -10.47 -4.34 9.18
CA GLY A 57 -10.53 -4.00 7.76
C GLY A 57 -10.11 -5.15 6.87
N TYR A 58 -10.10 -4.91 5.55
CA TYR A 58 -9.61 -5.89 4.59
C TYR A 58 -8.10 -6.01 4.66
N TYR A 59 -7.61 -7.22 4.75
CA TYR A 59 -6.17 -7.50 4.84
C TYR A 59 -5.34 -6.94 3.67
N LEU A 60 -5.91 -6.89 2.47
CA LEU A 60 -5.26 -6.29 1.31
C LEU A 60 -5.08 -4.77 1.44
N PHE A 61 -5.79 -4.09 2.35
CA PHE A 61 -5.66 -2.64 2.53
C PHE A 61 -4.23 -2.26 2.93
N ASP A 62 -3.59 -3.01 3.83
CA ASP A 62 -2.19 -2.76 4.21
C ASP A 62 -1.23 -2.92 3.02
N LEU A 63 -1.54 -3.80 2.05
CA LEU A 63 -0.76 -3.91 0.81
C LEU A 63 -0.98 -2.72 -0.12
N GLY A 64 -2.23 -2.24 -0.23
CA GLY A 64 -2.57 -1.05 -1.01
C GLY A 64 -1.92 0.21 -0.43
N SER A 65 -2.05 0.41 0.88
CA SER A 65 -1.46 1.55 1.60
C SER A 65 0.06 1.55 1.51
N ALA A 66 0.73 0.41 1.71
CA ALA A 66 2.17 0.32 1.50
C ALA A 66 2.58 0.64 0.05
N SER A 67 1.77 0.22 -0.92
CA SER A 67 2.09 0.39 -2.35
C SER A 67 1.86 1.82 -2.87
N SER A 68 1.02 2.63 -2.21
CA SER A 68 0.72 3.99 -2.62
C SER A 68 1.94 4.91 -2.55
N ILE A 69 2.79 4.72 -1.53
CA ILE A 69 4.01 5.51 -1.29
C ILE A 69 5.27 4.89 -1.92
N LEU A 70 5.22 3.62 -2.30
CA LEU A 70 6.38 2.94 -2.88
C LEU A 70 6.65 3.45 -4.31
N PRO A 71 7.93 3.70 -4.65
CA PRO A 71 8.36 3.85 -6.04
C PRO A 71 7.91 2.65 -6.89
N SER A 72 7.56 2.89 -8.16
CA SER A 72 7.00 1.85 -9.04
C SER A 72 7.91 0.64 -9.20
N GLU A 73 9.23 0.85 -9.20
CA GLU A 73 10.25 -0.19 -9.27
C GLU A 73 10.28 -1.11 -8.04
N LEU A 74 9.78 -0.65 -6.89
CA LEU A 74 9.74 -1.43 -5.65
C LEU A 74 8.41 -2.13 -5.43
N ARG A 75 7.31 -1.67 -6.06
CA ARG A 75 5.97 -2.28 -5.90
C ARG A 75 5.94 -3.75 -6.32
N ARG A 76 6.62 -4.12 -7.41
CA ARG A 76 6.69 -5.53 -7.85
C ARG A 76 7.50 -6.39 -6.87
N THR A 77 8.60 -5.85 -6.35
CA THR A 77 9.42 -6.52 -5.32
C THR A 77 8.62 -6.70 -4.02
N PHE A 78 7.83 -5.70 -3.63
CA PHE A 78 6.88 -5.76 -2.52
C PHE A 78 5.86 -6.89 -2.68
N LEU A 79 5.18 -6.94 -3.84
CA LEU A 79 4.24 -8.02 -4.11
C LEU A 79 4.90 -9.40 -4.20
N ASN A 80 6.11 -9.50 -4.77
CA ASN A 80 6.84 -10.77 -4.85
C ASN A 80 7.23 -11.30 -3.46
N GLY A 81 7.57 -10.40 -2.54
CA GLY A 81 7.80 -10.75 -1.13
C GLY A 81 6.55 -11.38 -0.51
N TYR A 82 5.40 -10.72 -0.68
CA TYR A 82 4.11 -11.24 -0.23
C TYR A 82 3.75 -12.57 -0.92
N SER A 83 3.95 -12.66 -2.23
CA SER A 83 3.55 -13.81 -3.05
C SER A 83 4.38 -15.07 -2.79
N SER A 84 5.61 -14.92 -2.29
CA SER A 84 6.48 -16.03 -1.86
C SER A 84 5.87 -16.87 -0.73
N LYS A 85 4.84 -16.37 -0.05
CA LYS A 85 4.18 -17.02 1.09
C LYS A 85 2.67 -17.22 0.93
N SER A 86 2.04 -16.65 -0.10
CA SER A 86 0.62 -16.83 -0.48
C SER A 86 0.43 -16.51 -1.97
N SER A 87 -0.34 -17.29 -2.72
CA SER A 87 -0.53 -16.98 -4.15
C SER A 87 -1.26 -15.64 -4.33
N ILE A 88 -0.82 -14.77 -5.24
CA ILE A 88 -1.57 -13.55 -5.62
C ILE A 88 -2.28 -13.84 -6.94
N THR A 89 -3.60 -13.60 -6.99
CA THR A 89 -4.39 -13.70 -8.22
C THR A 89 -4.44 -12.36 -8.98
N LEU A 90 -4.87 -12.39 -10.24
CA LEU A 90 -5.10 -11.14 -11.00
C LEU A 90 -6.21 -10.29 -10.37
N ASP A 91 -7.22 -10.92 -9.75
CA ASP A 91 -8.27 -10.20 -9.03
C ASP A 91 -7.71 -9.51 -7.78
N ASP A 92 -6.83 -10.18 -7.02
CA ASP A 92 -6.14 -9.57 -5.88
C ASP A 92 -5.35 -8.32 -6.31
N LEU A 93 -4.63 -8.38 -7.44
CA LEU A 93 -3.90 -7.22 -7.97
C LEU A 93 -4.84 -6.06 -8.26
N ARG A 94 -5.98 -6.32 -8.90
CA ARG A 94 -6.98 -5.30 -9.19
C ARG A 94 -7.58 -4.70 -7.91
N TYR A 95 -7.80 -5.51 -6.88
CA TYR A 95 -8.23 -5.01 -5.56
C TYR A 95 -7.15 -4.12 -4.93
N ILE A 96 -5.89 -4.53 -4.96
CA ILE A 96 -4.76 -3.74 -4.43
C ILE A 96 -4.67 -2.39 -5.16
N GLU A 97 -4.82 -2.34 -6.48
CA GLU A 97 -4.86 -1.08 -7.24
C GLU A 97 -6.00 -0.16 -6.78
N GLY A 98 -7.19 -0.72 -6.54
CA GLY A 98 -8.31 0.02 -5.95
C GLY A 98 -7.99 0.58 -4.56
N LEU A 99 -7.29 -0.20 -3.73
CA LEU A 99 -6.91 0.18 -2.37
C LEU A 99 -5.81 1.25 -2.35
N ILE A 100 -4.92 1.28 -3.37
CA ILE A 100 -3.97 2.39 -3.56
C ILE A 100 -4.73 3.71 -3.77
N PHE A 101 -5.77 3.72 -4.63
CA PHE A 101 -6.58 4.93 -4.82
C PHE A 101 -7.28 5.36 -3.53
N MET A 102 -7.83 4.39 -2.77
CA MET A 102 -8.47 4.67 -1.49
C MET A 102 -7.50 5.37 -0.52
N ASP A 103 -6.28 4.86 -0.37
CA ASP A 103 -5.25 5.42 0.50
C ASP A 103 -4.85 6.86 0.08
N ILE A 104 -4.75 7.10 -1.22
CA ILE A 104 -4.50 8.44 -1.78
C ILE A 104 -5.65 9.40 -1.45
N PHE A 105 -6.91 8.97 -1.60
CA PHE A 105 -8.06 9.82 -1.28
C PHE A 105 -8.21 10.08 0.21
N VAL A 106 -7.89 9.09 1.05
CA VAL A 106 -7.79 9.27 2.51
C VAL A 106 -6.73 10.34 2.83
N SER A 107 -5.57 10.30 2.16
CA SER A 107 -4.53 11.32 2.32
C SER A 107 -5.01 12.73 1.95
N TYR A 108 -5.82 12.87 0.89
CA TYR A 108 -6.42 14.17 0.55
C TYR A 108 -7.31 14.71 1.67
N VAL A 109 -8.10 13.84 2.31
CA VAL A 109 -8.97 14.22 3.43
C VAL A 109 -8.14 14.65 4.64
N PHE A 110 -7.08 13.93 4.97
CA PHE A 110 -6.19 14.29 6.08
C PHE A 110 -5.53 15.66 5.88
N PHE A 111 -5.18 16.00 4.64
CA PHE A 111 -4.48 17.24 4.32
C PHE A 111 -5.39 18.39 3.85
N ILE A 112 -6.71 18.22 3.79
CA ILE A 112 -7.64 19.21 3.21
C ILE A 112 -7.61 20.58 3.92
N ARG A 113 -7.21 20.60 5.19
CA ARG A 113 -7.08 21.83 5.98
C ARG A 113 -5.66 22.42 5.98
N ASP A 114 -4.69 21.72 5.40
CA ASP A 114 -3.32 22.21 5.25
C ASP A 114 -3.18 22.97 3.92
N SER A 115 -3.23 24.30 4.00
CA SER A 115 -3.12 25.18 2.83
C SER A 115 -1.83 24.98 2.04
N ASN A 116 -0.76 24.48 2.66
CA ASN A 116 0.51 24.20 1.97
C ASN A 116 0.41 22.95 1.08
N ARG A 117 -0.49 22.02 1.42
CA ARG A 117 -0.71 20.77 0.67
C ARG A 117 -1.78 20.91 -0.41
N ASN A 118 -2.68 21.88 -0.31
CA ASN A 118 -3.77 22.08 -1.27
C ASN A 118 -3.30 22.17 -2.74
N GLY A 119 -2.15 22.80 -3.00
CA GLY A 119 -1.56 22.86 -4.35
C GLY A 119 -1.15 21.48 -4.86
N TRP A 120 -0.53 20.66 -4.01
CA TRP A 120 -0.17 19.28 -4.34
C TRP A 120 -1.42 18.40 -4.53
N ILE A 121 -2.42 18.52 -3.64
CA ILE A 121 -3.68 17.76 -3.73
C ILE A 121 -4.34 18.05 -5.09
N LYS A 122 -4.44 19.32 -5.49
CA LYS A 122 -5.04 19.68 -6.78
C LYS A 122 -4.31 19.01 -7.94
N THR A 123 -2.99 19.22 -8.05
CA THR A 123 -2.20 18.67 -9.16
C THR A 123 -2.24 17.14 -9.19
N ASN A 124 -2.13 16.50 -8.03
CA ASN A 124 -2.12 15.05 -7.93
C ASN A 124 -3.51 14.45 -8.21
N ALA A 125 -4.59 15.08 -7.74
CA ALA A 125 -5.95 14.65 -8.03
C ALA A 125 -6.28 14.80 -9.52
N ASP A 126 -5.87 15.90 -10.15
CA ASP A 126 -6.03 16.10 -11.60
C ASP A 126 -5.34 14.96 -12.37
N GLU A 127 -4.07 14.66 -12.04
CA GLU A 127 -3.32 13.58 -12.70
C GLU A 127 -3.97 12.21 -12.48
N ILE A 128 -4.24 11.85 -11.22
CA ILE A 128 -4.73 10.51 -10.86
C ILE A 128 -6.15 10.28 -11.36
N CYS A 129 -7.05 11.24 -11.17
CA CYS A 129 -8.44 11.07 -11.56
C CYS A 129 -8.61 11.02 -13.08
N ASP A 130 -7.89 11.88 -13.81
CA ASP A 130 -8.04 11.95 -15.27
C ASP A 130 -7.28 10.88 -16.04
N THR A 131 -6.31 10.21 -15.43
CA THR A 131 -5.53 9.15 -16.08
C THR A 131 -5.80 7.79 -15.44
N LEU A 132 -5.20 7.54 -14.27
CA LEU A 132 -5.17 6.23 -13.65
C LEU A 132 -6.55 5.75 -13.23
N CYS A 133 -7.37 6.60 -12.60
CA CYS A 133 -8.73 6.20 -12.23
C CYS A 133 -9.57 5.87 -13.47
N ARG A 134 -9.45 6.67 -14.55
CA ARG A 134 -10.16 6.44 -15.81
C ARG A 134 -9.82 5.08 -16.42
N ASP A 135 -8.54 4.74 -16.44
CA ASP A 135 -8.07 3.45 -16.99
C ASP A 135 -8.47 2.28 -16.09
N PHE A 136 -8.39 2.45 -14.76
CA PHE A 136 -8.78 1.44 -13.78
C PHE A 136 -10.27 1.06 -13.88
N ILE A 137 -11.17 2.04 -13.97
CA ILE A 137 -12.62 1.77 -14.09
C ILE A 137 -12.99 1.11 -15.43
N GLN A 138 -12.15 1.25 -16.46
CA GLN A 138 -12.28 0.53 -17.73
C GLN A 138 -11.72 -0.91 -17.65
N GLY A 139 -11.19 -1.32 -16.51
CA GLY A 139 -10.63 -2.66 -16.29
C GLY A 139 -9.18 -2.81 -16.72
N LYS A 140 -8.46 -1.72 -16.99
CA LYS A 140 -7.02 -1.76 -17.26
C LYS A 140 -6.23 -1.82 -15.95
N ALA A 141 -5.10 -2.52 -15.96
CA ALA A 141 -4.11 -2.47 -14.88
C ALA A 141 -3.33 -1.14 -14.97
N VAL A 142 -3.07 -0.51 -13.82
CA VAL A 142 -2.55 0.88 -13.76
C VAL A 142 -1.31 1.06 -12.88
N TYR A 143 -1.12 0.21 -11.87
CA TYR A 143 0.06 0.20 -11.00
C TYR A 143 0.92 -1.06 -11.17
N TYR A 144 0.33 -2.16 -11.67
CA TYR A 144 1.01 -3.44 -11.85
C TYR A 144 0.97 -3.97 -13.29
N SER A 145 0.77 -3.08 -14.28
CA SER A 145 0.88 -3.42 -15.70
C SER A 145 2.23 -4.12 -15.97
N LEU A 146 2.17 -5.25 -16.68
CA LEU A 146 3.34 -6.01 -17.17
C LEU A 146 3.98 -5.29 -18.36
#